data_AF-A0A6I1NT79-F1
#
_entry.id   AF-A0A6I1NT79-F1
#
_cell.length_a   1.000
_cell.length_b   1.000
_cell.length_c   1.000
_cell.angle_alpha   90.00
_cell.angle_beta   90.00
_cell.angle_gamma   90.00
#
_symmetry.space_group_name_H-M   'P 1'
#
loop_
_entity.id
_entity.type
_entity.pdbx_description
1 polymer ?
#
loop_
_entity_poly.entity_id
_entity_poly.type
_entity_poly.pdbx_seq_one_letter_code
_entity_poly.pdbx_strand_id
1 'polypeptide(L)'
;IGANDQLQSAQEYRDLVIAYKNGAPIRLAQIAGSVQGPENPRQAAWTNSTPSIVLNIQRQPGANVIDVVDRVQQLLPKLRASLPGTLKVEVLTDRTQTIRASVTDVQFELAVAVLLVVLVIFLFLRNVAATLIPAVTVPLTLVGTLAVAYALGFSLNNLTLMALTIAIGF
;
A
#
# COMPACT_ATOMS: atom_id res chain seq x y z
N ILE A 1 31.21 -30.64 15.45
CA ILE A 1 30.60 -30.64 16.79
C ILE A 1 29.68 -29.43 16.84
N GLY A 2 28.39 -29.59 16.49
CA GLY A 2 27.43 -28.49 16.49
C GLY A 2 26.85 -28.35 17.89
N ALA A 3 27.39 -27.42 18.68
CA ALA A 3 26.82 -27.05 19.98
C ALA A 3 25.57 -26.21 19.73
N ASN A 4 24.43 -26.86 19.52
CA ASN A 4 23.14 -26.19 19.46
C ASN A 4 22.56 -26.10 20.88
N ASP A 5 22.96 -25.05 21.62
CA ASP A 5 22.47 -24.74 22.97
C ASP A 5 21.10 -24.02 22.96
N GLN A 6 20.47 -23.86 21.79
CA GLN A 6 19.16 -23.23 21.69
C GLN A 6 18.04 -24.25 21.90
N LEU A 7 17.26 -24.04 22.96
CA LEU A 7 16.03 -24.80 23.22
C LEU A 7 14.94 -24.33 22.24
N GLN A 8 14.40 -25.23 21.43
CA GLN A 8 13.46 -24.88 20.35
C GLN A 8 12.00 -25.22 20.66
N SER A 9 11.75 -26.04 21.67
CA SER A 9 10.42 -26.49 22.03
C SER A 9 10.07 -26.14 23.49
N ALA A 10 8.79 -25.87 23.74
CA ALA A 10 8.30 -25.69 25.10
C ALA A 10 8.61 -26.89 26.02
N GLN A 11 8.76 -28.09 25.45
CA GLN A 11 9.14 -29.31 26.17
C GLN A 11 10.60 -29.29 26.62
N GLU A 12 11.53 -28.84 25.77
CA GLU A 12 12.94 -28.69 26.14
C GLU A 12 13.14 -27.69 27.30
N TYR A 13 12.32 -26.64 27.37
CA TYR A 13 12.32 -25.72 28.52
C TYR A 13 11.92 -26.38 29.84
N ARG A 14 11.16 -27.49 29.84
CA ARG A 14 10.73 -28.16 31.08
C ARG A 14 11.89 -28.78 31.84
N ASP A 15 12.88 -29.28 31.10
CA ASP A 15 14.06 -29.93 31.66
C ASP A 15 15.19 -28.96 32.01
N LEU A 16 14.98 -27.67 31.78
CA LEU A 16 15.93 -26.62 32.14
C LEU A 16 16.15 -26.60 33.66
N VAL A 17 17.38 -26.78 34.09
CA VAL A 17 17.76 -26.71 35.51
C VAL A 17 17.93 -25.25 35.92
N ILE A 18 17.17 -24.80 36.92
CA ILE A 18 17.16 -23.40 37.39
C ILE A 18 18.05 -23.22 38.61
N ALA A 19 18.15 -24.22 39.47
CA ALA A 19 18.98 -24.19 40.66
C ALA A 19 19.35 -25.60 41.12
N TYR A 20 20.40 -25.72 41.91
CA TYR A 20 20.71 -26.94 42.65
C TYR A 20 20.48 -26.68 44.14
N LYS A 21 19.78 -27.58 44.82
CA LYS A 21 19.59 -27.53 46.27
C LYS A 21 19.94 -28.89 46.86
N ASN A 22 20.88 -28.92 47.80
CA ASN A 22 21.38 -30.15 48.43
C ASN A 22 21.83 -31.23 47.42
N GLY A 23 22.43 -30.83 46.29
CA GLY A 23 22.89 -31.73 45.24
C GLY A 23 21.79 -32.22 44.27
N ALA A 24 20.52 -31.89 44.50
CA ALA A 24 19.42 -32.21 43.57
C ALA A 24 19.16 -31.02 42.61
N PRO A 25 19.09 -31.27 41.28
CA PRO A 25 18.70 -30.24 40.31
C PRO A 25 17.20 -29.95 40.42
N ILE A 26 16.86 -28.66 40.52
CA ILE A 26 15.50 -28.15 40.44
C ILE A 26 15.23 -27.74 38.99
N ARG A 27 14.25 -28.39 38.35
CA ARG A 27 13.87 -28.16 36.95
C ARG A 27 12.76 -27.12 36.84
N LEU A 28 12.70 -26.38 35.73
CA LEU A 28 11.65 -25.38 35.47
C LEU A 28 10.25 -26.00 35.62
N ALA A 29 10.06 -27.24 35.17
CA ALA A 29 8.79 -27.96 35.32
C ALA A 29 8.27 -28.10 36.75
N GLN A 30 9.15 -28.00 37.76
CA GLN A 30 8.77 -28.08 39.17
C GLN A 30 8.24 -26.75 39.73
N ILE A 31 8.43 -25.65 39.01
CA ILE A 31 8.11 -24.29 39.47
C ILE A 31 7.12 -23.59 38.54
N ALA A 32 7.14 -23.89 37.24
CA ALA A 32 6.26 -23.28 36.25
C ALA A 32 5.92 -24.25 35.10
N GLY A 33 4.73 -24.06 34.52
CA GLY A 33 4.31 -24.77 33.32
C GLY A 33 4.74 -24.04 32.05
N SER A 34 5.40 -24.74 31.12
CA SER A 34 5.64 -24.26 29.77
C SER A 34 4.52 -24.72 28.83
N VAL A 35 3.92 -23.75 28.13
CA VAL A 35 2.89 -23.97 27.11
C VAL A 35 3.29 -23.26 25.84
N GLN A 36 3.10 -23.94 24.71
CA GLN A 36 3.23 -23.30 23.40
C GLN A 36 1.95 -22.49 23.15
N GLY A 37 2.07 -21.19 22.97
CA GLY A 37 0.91 -20.31 22.77
C GLY A 37 1.26 -19.06 21.97
N PRO A 38 0.26 -18.26 21.59
CA PRO A 38 0.49 -16.97 20.96
C PRO A 38 1.19 -16.01 21.94
N GLU A 39 2.07 -15.17 21.41
CA GLU A 39 2.83 -14.16 22.19
C GLU A 39 1.89 -13.24 22.99
N ASN A 40 0.78 -12.83 22.39
CA ASN A 40 -0.19 -11.96 23.05
C ASN A 40 -1.61 -12.53 22.97
N PRO A 41 -2.07 -13.26 23.99
CA PRO A 41 -3.43 -13.81 24.03
C PRO A 41 -4.51 -12.73 24.22
N ARG A 42 -4.14 -11.46 24.47
CA ARG A 42 -5.07 -10.34 24.63
C ARG A 42 -5.32 -9.58 23.33
N GLN A 43 -4.53 -9.85 22.29
CA GLN A 43 -4.78 -9.33 20.95
C GLN A 43 -5.62 -10.32 20.17
N ALA A 44 -6.81 -9.87 19.81
CA ALA A 44 -7.67 -10.56 18.87
C ALA A 44 -8.14 -9.56 17.83
N ALA A 45 -8.16 -10.00 16.58
CA ALA A 45 -8.73 -9.23 15.49
C ALA A 45 -9.90 -10.01 14.92
N TRP A 46 -10.93 -9.27 14.54
CA TRP A 46 -12.12 -9.81 13.91
C TRP A 46 -12.33 -9.07 12.59
N THR A 47 -12.73 -9.80 11.57
CA THR A 47 -13.29 -9.21 10.36
C THR A 47 -14.77 -9.53 10.36
N ASN A 48 -15.60 -8.51 10.55
CA ASN A 48 -17.02 -8.65 10.86
C ASN A 48 -17.24 -9.53 12.10
N SER A 49 -17.80 -10.73 11.94
CA SER A 49 -18.08 -11.69 13.00
C SER A 49 -17.10 -12.88 13.06
N THR A 50 -16.08 -12.90 12.19
CA THR A 50 -15.14 -14.03 12.10
C THR A 50 -13.79 -13.63 12.71
N PRO A 51 -13.18 -14.44 13.60
CA PRO A 51 -11.81 -14.23 14.06
C PRO A 51 -10.84 -14.25 12.88
N SER A 52 -9.97 -13.24 12.81
CA SER A 52 -9.08 -13.01 11.66
C SER A 52 -7.70 -12.60 12.11
N ILE A 53 -6.71 -12.81 11.24
CA ILE A 53 -5.38 -12.22 11.39
C ILE A 53 -5.30 -11.02 10.45
N VAL A 54 -5.06 -9.83 11.00
CA VAL A 54 -4.94 -8.59 10.20
C VAL A 54 -3.47 -8.34 9.89
N LEU A 55 -3.14 -8.35 8.60
CA LEU A 55 -1.82 -7.95 8.12
C LEU A 55 -1.91 -6.52 7.58
N ASN A 56 -1.21 -5.59 8.23
CA ASN A 56 -1.14 -4.20 7.78
C ASN A 56 0.07 -4.00 6.85
N ILE A 57 -0.21 -3.68 5.58
CA ILE A 57 0.83 -3.42 4.59
C ILE A 57 1.03 -1.90 4.48
N GLN A 58 2.23 -1.45 4.81
CA GLN A 58 2.60 -0.04 4.70
C GLN A 58 3.60 0.15 3.56
N ARG A 59 3.36 1.16 2.73
CA ARG A 59 4.31 1.56 1.70
C ARG A 59 5.58 2.12 2.34
N GLN A 60 6.71 1.92 1.68
CA GLN A 60 7.94 2.62 2.06
C GLN A 60 7.87 4.11 1.67
N PRO A 61 8.56 5.01 2.41
CA PRO A 61 8.68 6.41 2.02
C PRO A 61 9.20 6.55 0.58
N GLY A 62 8.60 7.45 -0.21
CA GLY A 62 8.99 7.66 -1.62
C GLY A 62 8.47 6.62 -2.62
N ALA A 63 7.90 5.50 -2.17
CA ALA A 63 7.31 4.51 -3.07
C ALA A 63 5.95 4.98 -3.61
N ASN A 64 5.72 4.73 -4.90
CA ASN A 64 4.42 4.93 -5.54
C ASN A 64 3.38 3.98 -4.94
N VAL A 65 2.30 4.55 -4.41
CA VAL A 65 1.25 3.78 -3.73
C VAL A 65 0.53 2.83 -4.68
N ILE A 66 0.29 3.28 -5.92
CA ILE A 66 -0.41 2.53 -6.96
C ILE A 66 0.39 1.28 -7.32
N ASP A 67 1.68 1.44 -7.61
CA ASP A 67 2.57 0.34 -7.99
C ASP A 67 2.71 -0.70 -6.86
N VAL A 68 2.79 -0.25 -5.60
CA VAL A 68 2.88 -1.15 -4.44
C VAL A 68 1.60 -1.99 -4.33
N VAL A 69 0.42 -1.37 -4.45
CA VAL A 69 -0.85 -2.12 -4.40
C VAL A 69 -0.98 -3.07 -5.58
N ASP A 70 -0.60 -2.66 -6.79
CA ASP A 70 -0.66 -3.53 -7.97
C ASP A 70 0.22 -4.77 -7.81
N ARG A 71 1.43 -4.61 -7.27
CA ARG A 71 2.30 -5.76 -6.95
C ARG A 71 1.70 -6.67 -5.88
N VAL A 72 1.11 -6.10 -4.83
CA VAL A 72 0.44 -6.89 -3.78
C VAL A 72 -0.75 -7.66 -4.38
N GLN A 73 -1.58 -7.01 -5.20
CA GLN A 73 -2.71 -7.64 -5.87
C GLN A 73 -2.27 -8.73 -6.86
N GLN A 74 -1.13 -8.59 -7.53
CA GLN A 74 -0.57 -9.63 -8.40
C GLN A 74 -0.01 -10.83 -7.63
N LEU A 75 0.51 -10.61 -6.42
CA LEU A 75 1.05 -11.67 -5.57
C LEU A 75 -0.05 -12.40 -4.77
N LEU A 76 -1.14 -11.71 -4.43
CA LEU A 76 -2.25 -12.25 -3.66
C LEU A 76 -2.82 -13.58 -4.22
N PRO A 77 -3.07 -13.74 -5.53
CA PRO A 77 -3.53 -15.02 -6.09
C PRO A 77 -2.55 -16.17 -5.88
N LYS A 78 -1.24 -15.91 -6.07
CA LYS A 78 -0.19 -16.92 -5.86
C LYS A 78 -0.14 -17.35 -4.39
N LEU A 79 -0.28 -16.38 -3.49
CA LEU A 79 -0.32 -16.61 -2.06
C LEU A 79 -1.57 -17.42 -1.67
N ARG A 80 -2.75 -17.05 -2.19
CA ARG A 80 -4.00 -17.81 -1.99
C ARG A 80 -3.89 -19.25 -2.47
N ALA A 81 -3.22 -19.51 -3.58
CA ALA A 81 -3.01 -20.86 -4.10
C ALA A 81 -2.06 -21.71 -3.22
N SER A 82 -1.12 -21.08 -2.52
CA SER A 82 -0.20 -21.77 -1.59
C SER A 82 -0.79 -22.04 -0.20
N LEU A 83 -1.92 -21.40 0.13
CA LEU A 83 -2.56 -21.57 1.44
C LEU A 83 -3.49 -22.79 1.45
N PRO A 84 -3.63 -23.48 2.60
CA PRO A 84 -4.64 -24.50 2.79
C PRO A 84 -6.04 -23.95 2.48
N GLY A 85 -6.90 -24.74 1.84
CA GLY A 85 -8.25 -24.30 1.43
C GLY A 85 -9.19 -23.89 2.56
N THR A 86 -8.80 -24.08 3.82
CA THR A 86 -9.49 -23.60 5.02
C THR A 86 -9.23 -22.12 5.32
N LEU A 87 -8.21 -21.50 4.71
CA LEU A 87 -7.87 -20.09 4.93
C LEU A 87 -8.45 -19.22 3.82
N LYS A 88 -9.21 -18.18 4.21
CA LYS A 88 -9.72 -17.15 3.31
C LYS A 88 -8.93 -15.85 3.52
N VAL A 89 -8.40 -15.30 2.44
CA VAL A 89 -7.66 -14.02 2.44
C VAL A 89 -8.49 -12.97 1.73
N GLU A 90 -8.93 -11.95 2.46
CA GLU A 90 -9.73 -10.83 1.95
C GLU A 90 -8.99 -9.50 2.16
N VAL A 91 -9.16 -8.57 1.22
CA VAL A 91 -8.61 -7.22 1.32
C VAL A 91 -9.65 -6.37 2.05
N LEU A 92 -9.36 -5.97 3.30
CA LEU A 92 -10.29 -5.17 4.10
C LEU A 92 -10.35 -3.71 3.64
N THR A 93 -9.20 -3.11 3.35
CA THR A 93 -9.11 -1.68 3.03
C THR A 93 -8.05 -1.45 1.96
N ASP A 94 -8.45 -0.82 0.86
CA ASP A 94 -7.54 -0.33 -0.18
C ASP A 94 -7.71 1.18 -0.34
N ARG A 95 -6.71 1.94 0.14
CA ARG A 95 -6.71 3.41 0.05
C ARG A 95 -6.38 3.93 -1.35
N THR A 96 -5.97 3.07 -2.29
CA THR A 96 -5.63 3.51 -3.65
C THR A 96 -6.83 3.69 -4.56
N GLN A 97 -8.00 3.15 -4.22
CA GLN A 97 -9.20 3.30 -5.05
C GLN A 97 -9.58 4.77 -5.23
N THR A 98 -9.55 5.56 -4.15
CA THR A 98 -9.82 7.00 -4.22
C THR A 98 -8.77 7.74 -5.06
N ILE A 99 -7.49 7.36 -4.95
CA ILE A 99 -6.42 7.99 -5.74
C ILE A 99 -6.62 7.69 -7.23
N ARG A 100 -6.93 6.43 -7.61
CA ARG A 100 -7.20 6.07 -9.01
C ARG A 100 -8.43 6.80 -9.55
N ALA A 101 -9.51 6.85 -8.78
CA ALA A 101 -10.70 7.59 -9.14
C ALA A 101 -10.39 9.07 -9.40
N SER A 102 -9.69 9.74 -8.46
CA SER A 102 -9.29 11.13 -8.64
C SER A 102 -8.38 11.35 -9.86
N VAL A 103 -7.48 10.42 -10.17
CA VAL A 103 -6.64 10.51 -11.39
C VAL A 103 -7.50 10.43 -12.65
N THR A 104 -8.43 9.48 -12.72
CA THR A 104 -9.32 9.31 -13.89
C THR A 104 -10.26 10.50 -14.05
N ASP A 105 -10.84 10.99 -12.94
CA ASP A 105 -11.72 12.16 -12.95
C ASP A 105 -10.98 13.40 -13.44
N VAL A 106 -9.78 13.65 -12.91
CA VAL A 106 -8.94 14.77 -13.34
C VAL A 106 -8.57 14.62 -14.81
N GLN A 107 -8.16 13.44 -15.30
CA GLN A 107 -7.88 13.24 -16.73
C GLN A 107 -9.08 13.58 -17.63
N PHE A 108 -10.29 13.21 -17.21
CA PHE A 108 -11.50 13.54 -17.95
C PHE A 108 -11.80 15.05 -17.91
N GLU A 109 -11.74 15.67 -16.75
CA GLU A 109 -11.94 17.12 -16.59
C GLU A 109 -10.92 17.92 -17.40
N LEU A 110 -9.65 17.50 -17.39
CA LEU A 110 -8.58 18.07 -18.21
C LEU A 110 -8.92 18.01 -19.70
N ALA A 111 -9.35 16.85 -20.19
CA ALA A 111 -9.71 16.68 -21.59
C ALA A 111 -10.90 17.57 -21.99
N VAL A 112 -11.92 17.64 -21.14
CA VAL A 112 -13.09 18.50 -21.36
C VAL A 112 -12.71 19.97 -21.32
N ALA A 113 -11.88 20.41 -20.36
CA ALA A 113 -11.42 21.78 -20.26
C ALA A 113 -10.65 22.22 -21.50
N VAL A 114 -9.68 21.41 -21.96
CA VAL A 114 -8.91 21.69 -23.18
C VAL A 114 -9.83 21.78 -24.40
N LEU A 115 -10.76 20.83 -24.54
CA LEU A 115 -11.72 20.83 -25.65
C LEU A 115 -12.60 22.08 -25.66
N LEU A 116 -13.10 22.50 -24.49
CA LEU A 116 -13.91 23.71 -24.35
C LEU A 116 -13.12 24.98 -24.69
N VAL A 117 -11.87 25.09 -24.23
CA VAL A 117 -10.99 26.23 -24.56
C VAL A 117 -10.77 26.32 -26.07
N VAL A 118 -10.45 25.20 -26.72
CA VAL A 118 -10.27 25.14 -28.19
C VAL A 118 -11.56 25.54 -28.92
N LEU A 119 -12.72 25.06 -28.45
CA LEU A 119 -14.01 25.38 -29.06
C LEU A 119 -14.37 26.86 -28.94
N VAL A 120 -14.16 27.46 -27.77
CA VAL A 120 -14.42 28.90 -27.55
C VAL A 120 -13.50 29.75 -28.43
N ILE A 121 -12.20 29.44 -28.46
CA ILE A 121 -11.24 30.15 -29.32
C ILE A 121 -11.62 30.03 -30.80
N PHE A 122 -12.00 28.84 -31.25
CA PHE A 122 -12.49 28.62 -32.60
C PHE A 122 -13.72 29.46 -32.92
N LEU A 123 -14.67 29.57 -31.98
CA LEU A 123 -15.91 30.32 -32.19
C LEU A 123 -15.65 31.83 -32.33
N PHE A 124 -14.65 32.37 -31.64
CA PHE A 124 -14.25 33.79 -31.76
C PHE A 124 -13.42 34.07 -33.02
N LEU A 125 -12.45 33.21 -33.34
CA LEU A 125 -11.53 33.45 -34.46
C LEU A 125 -12.07 32.96 -35.81
N ARG A 126 -12.95 31.94 -35.79
CA ARG A 126 -13.48 31.21 -36.96
C ARG A 126 -12.39 30.79 -37.96
N ASN A 127 -11.15 30.65 -37.48
CA ASN A 127 -9.96 30.36 -38.26
C ASN A 127 -9.24 29.17 -37.61
N VAL A 128 -9.18 28.07 -38.36
CA VAL A 128 -8.60 26.79 -37.91
C VAL A 128 -7.10 26.94 -37.62
N ALA A 129 -6.36 27.68 -38.44
CA ALA A 129 -4.92 27.88 -38.24
C ALA A 129 -4.63 28.65 -36.94
N ALA A 130 -5.43 29.67 -36.64
CA ALA A 130 -5.27 30.45 -35.41
C ALA A 130 -5.70 29.67 -34.15
N THR A 131 -6.60 28.70 -34.29
CA THR A 131 -7.07 27.83 -33.19
C THR A 131 -6.07 26.69 -32.90
N LEU A 132 -5.30 26.27 -33.91
CA LEU A 132 -4.35 25.16 -33.77
C LEU A 132 -3.22 25.47 -32.77
N ILE A 133 -2.83 26.74 -32.67
CA ILE A 133 -1.76 27.20 -31.78
C ILE A 133 -2.09 26.83 -30.31
N PRO A 134 -3.18 27.35 -29.70
CA PRO A 134 -3.53 27.00 -28.32
C PRO A 134 -3.89 25.53 -28.13
N ALA A 135 -4.47 24.87 -29.14
CA ALA A 135 -4.82 23.45 -29.08
C ALA A 135 -3.62 22.53 -28.82
N VAL A 136 -2.43 22.89 -29.35
CA VAL A 136 -1.20 22.13 -29.13
C VAL A 136 -0.42 22.68 -27.93
N THR A 137 -0.42 24.00 -27.73
CA THR A 137 0.32 24.63 -26.63
C THR A 137 -0.18 24.19 -25.25
N VAL A 138 -1.51 24.08 -25.03
CA VAL A 138 -2.05 23.74 -23.70
C VAL A 138 -1.69 22.31 -23.25
N PRO A 139 -1.85 21.24 -24.06
CA PRO A 139 -1.37 19.92 -23.69
C PRO A 139 0.15 19.88 -23.51
N LEU A 140 0.89 20.63 -24.33
CA LEU A 140 2.35 20.66 -24.27
C LEU A 140 2.86 21.29 -22.97
N THR A 141 2.25 22.38 -22.50
CA THR A 141 2.64 23.00 -21.21
C THR A 141 2.35 22.08 -20.05
N LEU A 142 1.22 21.37 -20.06
CA LEU A 142 0.87 20.34 -19.07
C LEU A 142 1.92 19.23 -18.98
N VAL A 143 2.30 18.66 -20.12
CA VAL A 143 3.35 17.64 -20.20
C VAL A 143 4.68 18.23 -19.72
N GLY A 144 5.00 19.48 -20.07
CA GLY A 144 6.18 20.18 -19.60
C GLY A 144 6.22 20.36 -18.08
N THR A 145 5.12 20.79 -17.48
CA THR A 145 4.99 20.94 -16.02
C THR A 145 5.17 19.60 -15.30
N LEU A 146 4.55 18.53 -15.83
CA LEU A 146 4.72 17.17 -15.28
C LEU A 146 6.18 16.69 -15.41
N ALA A 147 6.85 16.99 -16.52
CA ALA A 147 8.25 16.63 -16.73
C ALA A 147 9.18 17.35 -15.73
N VAL A 148 8.95 18.65 -15.48
CA VAL A 148 9.70 19.41 -14.46
C VAL A 148 9.39 18.89 -13.05
N ALA A 149 8.12 18.61 -12.75
CA ALA A 149 7.73 18.03 -11.47
C ALA A 149 8.40 16.67 -11.23
N TYR A 150 8.46 15.83 -12.26
CA TYR A 150 9.16 14.55 -12.21
C TYR A 150 10.67 14.73 -11.99
N ALA A 151 11.31 15.68 -12.70
CA ALA A 151 12.73 15.97 -12.53
C ALA A 151 13.09 16.48 -11.11
N LEU A 152 12.16 17.18 -10.45
CA LEU A 152 12.28 17.62 -9.06
C LEU A 152 11.93 16.54 -8.02
N GLY A 153 11.54 15.34 -8.47
CA GLY A 153 11.17 14.23 -7.59
C GLY A 153 9.80 14.36 -6.93
N PHE A 154 8.91 15.19 -7.48
CA PHE A 154 7.53 15.26 -7.01
C PHE A 154 6.74 14.02 -7.44
N SER A 155 5.82 13.60 -6.56
CA SER A 155 4.92 12.47 -6.82
C SER A 155 3.54 12.94 -7.27
N LEU A 156 2.91 12.15 -8.14
CA LEU A 156 1.50 12.35 -8.46
C LEU A 156 0.66 11.90 -7.25
N ASN A 157 -0.13 12.82 -6.71
CA ASN A 157 -0.98 12.60 -5.55
C ASN A 157 -2.16 13.59 -5.60
N ASN A 158 -3.09 13.47 -4.66
CA ASN A 158 -4.30 14.28 -4.68
C ASN A 158 -4.02 15.80 -4.66
N LEU A 159 -2.97 16.26 -3.97
CA LEU A 159 -2.62 17.69 -3.94
C LEU A 159 -2.07 18.17 -5.28
N THR A 160 -1.18 17.39 -5.91
CA THR A 160 -0.61 17.76 -7.21
C THR A 160 -1.65 17.72 -8.33
N LEU A 161 -2.62 16.81 -8.25
CA LEU A 161 -3.77 16.77 -9.16
C LEU A 161 -4.70 17.99 -8.99
N MET A 162 -5.00 18.39 -7.75
CA MET A 162 -5.80 19.59 -7.49
C MET A 162 -5.09 20.87 -7.99
N ALA A 163 -3.77 20.98 -7.78
CA ALA A 163 -2.98 22.09 -8.29
C ALA A 163 -3.03 22.17 -9.83
N LEU A 164 -2.92 21.03 -10.51
CA LEU A 164 -2.98 20.96 -11.97
C LEU A 164 -4.35 21.39 -12.51
N THR A 165 -5.42 21.02 -11.82
CA THR A 165 -6.80 21.39 -12.16
C THR A 165 -6.98 22.92 -12.07
N ILE A 166 -6.48 23.55 -11.01
CA ILE A 166 -6.52 25.01 -10.85
C ILE A 166 -5.68 25.71 -11.92
N ALA A 167 -4.46 25.20 -12.19
CA ALA A 167 -3.52 25.83 -13.13
C ALA A 167 -4.06 25.93 -14.57
N ILE A 168 -5.03 25.11 -14.95
CA ILE A 168 -5.65 25.12 -16.29
C ILE A 168 -6.86 26.03 -16.34
N GLY A 169 -7.48 26.30 -15.18
CA GLY A 169 -8.55 27.29 -15.08
C GLY A 169 -8.07 28.73 -15.27
N PHE A 170 -6.76 28.97 -15.25
CA PHE A 170 -6.10 30.27 -15.47
C PHE A 170 -5.39 30.32 -16.83
#